data_AF-A0A6S5RSJ9-F1
#
_entry.id   AF-A0A6S5RSJ9-F1
#
_cell.length_a   1.000
_cell.length_b   1.000
_cell.length_c   1.000
_cell.angle_alpha   90.00
_cell.angle_beta   90.00
_cell.angle_gamma   90.00
#
_symmetry.space_group_name_H-M   'P 1'
#
loop_
_entity.id
_entity.type
_entity.pdbx_description
1 polymer ?
#
loop_
_entity_poly.entity_id
_entity_poly.type
_entity_poly.pdbx_seq_one_letter_code
_entity_poly.pdbx_strand_id
1 'polypeptide(L)'
;MNAFSAEDLQRLARHGLVLFGGRLIHQAQPPVTDEQLAEVERRVGRPLPPALMRLWRVAYGGVLDYDLRVDYQGHIHPYSLRELFYPGSDGYNDLWGWLEHEQEWARQIAEEEGREWDGRLDFLPIGGFEYLERLYVCVEPGDYFGRVYAWSQGLPPAWAMRLHEDAFARVADDLEGLFAQLAYERDPLAEDADGSGLELLEALIPLEEGDAADQALAERVKACLGALVLDWQAALDAGSIAARPDLQRLALERAVEADDTALLERLEASGVELGQLIRGGVNGPVFARLLKQDEAQAWFAARGIAERQREDAQ
;
A
#
# COMPACT_ATOMS: atom_id res chain seq x y z
N MET A 1 21.03 -9.71 -3.51
CA MET A 1 21.99 -9.17 -4.50
C MET A 1 21.38 -7.89 -5.04
N ASN A 2 22.06 -6.75 -4.95
CA ASN A 2 21.55 -5.51 -5.55
C ASN A 2 21.52 -5.69 -7.07
N ALA A 3 20.33 -5.64 -7.67
CA ALA A 3 20.12 -5.77 -9.11
C ALA A 3 20.74 -4.62 -9.93
N PHE A 4 21.13 -3.53 -9.26
CA PHE A 4 21.59 -2.29 -9.87
C PHE A 4 22.96 -1.87 -9.31
N SER A 5 23.84 -1.44 -10.20
CA SER A 5 25.12 -0.83 -9.88
C SER A 5 24.97 0.63 -9.43
N ALA A 6 26.02 1.23 -8.88
CA ALA A 6 25.99 2.66 -8.53
C ALA A 6 25.76 3.57 -9.75
N GLU A 7 26.24 3.17 -10.94
CA GLU A 7 25.99 3.92 -12.18
C GLU A 7 24.52 3.82 -12.58
N ASP A 8 23.92 2.63 -12.47
CA ASP A 8 22.48 2.44 -12.73
C ASP A 8 21.64 3.33 -11.83
N LEU A 9 21.93 3.37 -10.52
CA LEU A 9 21.22 4.22 -9.56
C LEU A 9 21.34 5.71 -9.90
N GLN A 10 22.52 6.16 -10.36
CA GLN A 10 22.71 7.54 -10.80
C GLN A 10 21.94 7.85 -12.08
N ARG A 11 21.83 6.89 -13.02
CA ARG A 11 21.02 7.04 -14.22
C ARG A 11 19.54 7.15 -13.86
N LEU A 12 19.01 6.22 -13.07
CA LEU A 12 17.62 6.29 -12.58
C LEU A 12 17.32 7.65 -11.93
N ALA A 13 18.20 8.14 -11.04
CA ALA A 13 17.99 9.41 -10.35
C ALA A 13 17.90 10.62 -11.30
N ARG A 14 18.61 10.60 -12.45
CA ARG A 14 18.51 11.67 -13.47
C ARG A 14 17.15 11.71 -14.15
N HIS A 15 16.41 10.60 -14.11
CA HIS A 15 15.05 10.49 -14.62
C HIS A 15 14.00 10.57 -13.51
N GLY A 16 14.37 11.01 -12.30
CA GLY A 16 13.44 11.15 -11.18
C GLY A 16 13.00 9.81 -10.58
N LEU A 17 13.80 8.76 -10.76
CA LEU A 17 13.55 7.41 -10.24
C LEU A 17 14.59 7.07 -9.18
N VAL A 18 14.16 6.68 -7.98
CA VAL A 18 15.07 6.25 -6.91
C VAL A 18 14.58 4.98 -6.25
N LEU A 19 15.51 4.20 -5.68
CA LEU A 19 15.20 2.94 -5.00
C LEU A 19 15.27 3.09 -3.48
N PHE A 20 14.20 2.69 -2.80
CA PHE A 20 14.18 2.50 -1.35
C PHE A 20 13.50 1.18 -1.02
N GLY A 21 14.04 0.40 -0.08
CA GLY A 21 13.44 -0.90 0.31
C GLY A 21 13.24 -1.90 -0.84
N GLY A 22 13.93 -1.75 -1.98
CA GLY A 22 13.70 -2.56 -3.18
C GLY A 22 12.46 -2.20 -3.98
N ARG A 23 11.89 -1.00 -3.80
CA ARG A 23 10.83 -0.43 -4.65
C ARG A 23 11.29 0.90 -5.23
N LEU A 24 10.84 1.17 -6.45
CA LEU A 24 11.05 2.45 -7.11
C LEU A 24 10.05 3.49 -6.61
N ILE A 25 10.57 4.69 -6.37
CA ILE A 25 9.80 5.93 -6.19
C ILE A 25 10.02 6.72 -7.48
N HIS A 26 8.94 7.10 -8.16
CA HIS A 26 9.01 7.98 -9.34
C HIS A 26 8.64 9.41 -8.97
N GLN A 27 8.98 10.36 -9.85
CA GLN A 27 8.90 11.80 -9.55
C GLN A 27 9.55 12.13 -8.20
N ALA A 28 10.64 11.43 -7.91
CA ALA A 28 11.33 11.50 -6.63
C ALA A 28 11.85 12.92 -6.38
N GLN A 29 11.50 13.47 -5.22
CA GLN A 29 11.98 14.77 -4.82
C GLN A 29 13.44 14.71 -4.36
N PRO A 30 14.20 15.82 -4.48
CA PRO A 30 15.57 15.86 -4.00
C PRO A 30 15.72 15.38 -2.54
N PRO A 31 16.85 14.76 -2.18
CA PRO A 31 17.14 14.39 -0.81
C PRO A 31 16.98 15.54 0.18
N VAL A 32 16.45 15.22 1.37
CA VAL A 32 16.26 16.19 2.45
C VAL A 32 17.59 16.76 2.94
N THR A 33 17.62 18.07 3.23
CA THR A 33 18.77 18.74 3.89
C THR A 33 18.70 18.63 5.42
N ASP A 34 19.81 18.95 6.08
CA ASP A 34 19.86 18.94 7.55
C ASP A 34 18.95 20.03 8.14
N GLU A 35 18.85 21.18 7.48
CA GLU A 35 17.95 22.26 7.89
C GLU A 35 16.48 21.86 7.76
N GLN A 36 16.13 21.15 6.68
CA GLN A 36 14.76 20.65 6.48
C GLN A 36 14.40 19.59 7.54
N LEU A 37 15.32 18.67 7.86
CA LEU A 37 15.11 17.69 8.93
C LEU A 37 14.90 18.37 10.29
N ALA A 38 15.74 19.36 10.61
CA ALA A 38 15.62 20.12 11.86
C ALA A 38 14.28 20.87 11.95
N GLU A 39 13.78 21.38 10.82
CA GLU A 39 12.46 22.03 10.75
C GLU A 39 11.32 21.03 11.00
N VAL A 40 11.37 19.83 10.42
CA VAL A 40 10.39 18.78 10.72
C VAL A 40 10.43 18.41 12.20
N GLU A 41 11.62 18.14 12.76
CA GLU A 41 11.78 17.81 14.18
C GLU A 41 11.22 18.92 15.09
N ARG A 42 11.41 20.18 14.71
CA ARG A 42 10.86 21.33 15.43
C ARG A 42 9.34 21.38 15.38
N ARG A 43 8.72 21.08 14.23
CA ARG A 43 7.25 21.05 14.08
C ARG A 43 6.60 19.85 14.77
N VAL A 44 7.27 18.70 14.74
CA VAL A 44 6.81 17.47 15.43
C VAL A 44 7.05 17.56 16.94
N GLY A 45 8.09 18.28 17.36
CA GLY A 45 8.51 18.41 18.75
C GLY A 45 9.29 17.19 19.28
N ARG A 46 9.75 16.30 18.39
CA ARG A 46 10.42 15.02 18.70
C ARG A 46 11.48 14.68 17.63
N PRO A 47 12.50 13.85 17.98
CA PRO A 47 13.47 13.37 17.00
C PRO A 47 12.83 12.43 15.98
N LEU A 48 13.38 12.38 14.77
CA LEU A 48 12.86 11.52 13.71
C LEU A 48 13.46 10.10 13.76
N PRO A 49 12.66 9.06 13.41
CA PRO A 49 13.16 7.70 13.28
C PRO A 49 14.25 7.56 12.20
N PRO A 50 15.32 6.77 12.45
CA PRO A 50 16.40 6.59 11.48
C PRO A 50 15.95 6.06 10.11
N ALA A 51 14.94 5.19 10.07
CA ALA A 51 14.40 4.66 8.81
C ALA A 51 13.75 5.75 7.96
N LEU A 52 13.02 6.68 8.59
CA LEU A 52 12.42 7.82 7.92
C LEU A 52 13.49 8.76 7.37
N MET A 53 14.53 9.03 8.16
CA MET A 53 15.66 9.81 7.69
C MET A 53 16.34 9.14 6.49
N ARG A 54 16.51 7.81 6.49
CA ARG A 54 17.07 7.10 5.32
C ARG A 54 16.21 7.26 4.07
N LEU A 55 14.89 7.08 4.19
CA LEU A 55 13.95 7.31 3.10
C LEU A 55 14.12 8.73 2.55
N TRP A 56 14.05 9.75 3.40
CA TRP A 56 14.12 11.14 2.97
C TRP A 56 15.48 11.58 2.44
N ARG A 57 16.57 10.89 2.80
CA ARG A 57 17.88 11.08 2.17
C ARG A 57 18.01 10.43 0.79
N VAL A 58 17.07 9.55 0.44
CA VAL A 58 16.95 9.00 -0.92
C VAL A 58 15.95 9.84 -1.73
N ALA A 59 14.78 10.09 -1.16
CA ALA A 59 13.70 10.89 -1.73
C ALA A 59 12.89 11.57 -0.63
N TYR A 60 12.91 12.90 -0.59
CA TYR A 60 12.08 13.66 0.33
C TYR A 60 10.69 13.93 -0.29
N GLY A 61 9.99 12.84 -0.60
CA GLY A 61 8.74 12.84 -1.35
C GLY A 61 8.84 12.18 -2.71
N GLY A 62 7.70 12.01 -3.36
CA GLY A 62 7.57 11.36 -4.66
C GLY A 62 6.30 10.52 -4.72
N VAL A 63 6.20 9.72 -5.78
CA VAL A 63 5.00 8.94 -6.08
C VAL A 63 5.33 7.44 -6.02
N LEU A 64 4.39 6.69 -5.48
CA LEU A 64 4.38 5.24 -5.41
C LEU A 64 3.21 4.73 -6.25
N ASP A 65 3.46 3.67 -7.02
CA ASP A 65 2.48 3.08 -7.90
C ASP A 65 2.52 1.55 -7.77
N TYR A 66 2.04 1.08 -6.61
CA TYR A 66 2.00 -0.32 -6.19
C TYR A 66 0.70 -0.60 -5.44
N ASP A 67 0.31 -1.86 -5.38
CA ASP A 67 -0.75 -2.32 -4.49
C ASP A 67 -0.25 -2.46 -3.05
N LEU A 68 -1.11 -2.08 -2.10
CA LEU A 68 -0.95 -2.32 -0.68
C LEU A 68 -2.29 -2.78 -0.09
N ARG A 69 -2.29 -3.85 0.69
CA ARG A 69 -3.44 -4.27 1.49
C ARG A 69 -3.19 -4.00 2.96
N VAL A 70 -4.15 -3.37 3.63
CA VAL A 70 -4.14 -3.17 5.08
C VAL A 70 -5.21 -4.03 5.72
N ASP A 71 -4.84 -4.79 6.74
CA ASP A 71 -5.77 -5.58 7.54
C ASP A 71 -6.24 -4.78 8.76
N TYR A 72 -7.48 -4.30 8.71
CA TYR A 72 -8.13 -3.61 9.82
C TYR A 72 -8.91 -4.59 10.71
N GLN A 73 -8.28 -5.68 11.18
CA GLN A 73 -8.90 -6.75 11.99
C GLN A 73 -9.95 -7.57 11.23
N GLY A 74 -9.53 -8.17 10.12
CA GLY A 74 -10.36 -9.00 9.24
C GLY A 74 -11.03 -8.21 8.11
N HIS A 75 -10.96 -6.88 8.12
CA HIS A 75 -11.31 -6.07 6.94
C HIS A 75 -10.06 -5.84 6.09
N ILE A 76 -9.95 -6.57 4.98
CA ILE A 76 -8.80 -6.52 4.07
C ILE A 76 -9.01 -5.39 3.07
N HIS A 77 -8.49 -4.22 3.39
CA HIS A 77 -8.72 -2.98 2.66
C HIS A 77 -7.62 -2.75 1.61
N PRO A 78 -7.98 -2.59 0.31
CA PRO A 78 -7.06 -2.07 -0.69
C PRO A 78 -6.75 -0.60 -0.35
N TYR A 79 -5.49 -0.34 -0.02
CA TYR A 79 -5.03 0.95 0.49
C TYR A 79 -4.33 1.73 -0.62
N SER A 80 -4.76 2.97 -0.84
CA SER A 80 -4.19 3.85 -1.88
C SER A 80 -3.01 4.61 -1.30
N LEU A 81 -1.80 4.07 -1.47
CA LEU A 81 -0.56 4.78 -1.16
C LEU A 81 0.03 5.33 -2.46
N ARG A 82 -0.37 6.55 -2.83
CA ARG A 82 0.10 7.18 -4.07
C ARG A 82 1.21 8.19 -3.82
N GLU A 83 1.08 9.00 -2.78
CA GLU A 83 2.00 10.10 -2.52
C GLU A 83 2.83 9.82 -1.27
N LEU A 84 4.14 10.12 -1.33
CA LEU A 84 4.96 10.38 -0.16
C LEU A 84 5.00 11.89 0.06
N PHE A 85 4.44 12.36 1.17
CA PHE A 85 4.23 13.78 1.41
C PHE A 85 5.55 14.55 1.52
N TYR A 86 5.59 15.72 0.89
CA TYR A 86 6.71 16.64 0.95
C TYR A 86 6.25 18.10 0.92
N PRO A 87 7.09 19.05 1.33
CA PRO A 87 6.76 20.48 1.27
C PRO A 87 6.49 20.97 -0.15
N GLY A 88 5.35 21.62 -0.35
CA GLY A 88 4.95 22.17 -1.65
C GLY A 88 4.48 21.13 -2.66
N SER A 89 4.09 19.92 -2.22
CA SER A 89 3.34 19.01 -3.09
C SER A 89 1.97 19.60 -3.46
N ASP A 90 1.46 19.21 -4.63
CA ASP A 90 0.18 19.66 -5.17
C ASP A 90 -0.98 18.69 -4.86
N GLY A 91 -0.73 17.73 -3.97
CA GLY A 91 -1.75 16.87 -3.39
C GLY A 91 -2.75 17.64 -2.53
N TYR A 92 -3.64 16.92 -1.84
CA TYR A 92 -4.71 17.55 -1.05
C TYR A 92 -4.15 18.50 0.03
N ASN A 93 -3.14 18.05 0.76
CA ASN A 93 -2.26 18.88 1.58
C ASN A 93 -0.83 18.42 1.34
N ASP A 94 0.09 19.37 1.39
CA ASP A 94 1.52 19.07 1.46
C ASP A 94 1.91 18.58 2.87
N LEU A 95 3.19 18.25 3.08
CA LEU A 95 3.67 17.81 4.41
C LEU A 95 3.37 18.82 5.52
N TRP A 96 3.40 20.13 5.22
CA TRP A 96 3.14 21.17 6.21
C TRP A 96 1.66 21.30 6.53
N GLY A 97 0.79 21.26 5.52
CA GLY A 97 -0.65 21.23 5.71
C GLY A 97 -1.09 20.03 6.54
N TRP A 98 -0.50 18.84 6.29
CA TRP A 98 -0.78 17.67 7.11
C TRP A 98 -0.27 17.80 8.54
N LEU A 99 0.94 18.32 8.75
CA LEU A 99 1.43 18.57 10.10
C LEU A 99 0.56 19.58 10.85
N GLU A 100 0.15 20.67 10.21
CA GLU A 100 -0.75 21.66 10.79
C GLU A 100 -2.10 21.04 11.16
N HIS A 101 -2.66 20.21 10.28
CA HIS A 101 -3.88 19.44 10.52
C HIS A 101 -3.75 18.53 11.76
N GLU A 102 -2.69 17.73 11.87
CA GLU A 102 -2.51 16.85 13.05
C GLU A 102 -2.33 17.64 14.34
N GLN A 103 -1.64 18.77 14.29
CA GLN A 103 -1.46 19.65 15.45
C GLN A 103 -2.78 20.29 15.89
N GLU A 104 -3.67 20.62 14.96
CA GLU A 104 -5.01 21.13 15.29
C GLU A 104 -5.86 20.07 15.99
N TRP A 105 -5.86 18.83 15.49
CA TRP A 105 -6.54 17.72 16.14
C TRP A 105 -5.95 17.41 17.52
N ALA A 106 -4.63 17.37 17.67
CA ALA A 106 -3.98 17.14 18.96
C ALA A 106 -4.35 18.21 20.00
N ARG A 107 -4.49 19.47 19.56
CA ARG A 107 -4.99 20.57 20.40
C ARG A 107 -6.45 20.38 20.80
N GLN A 108 -7.31 20.03 19.86
CA GLN A 108 -8.73 19.80 20.13
C GLN A 108 -8.94 18.64 21.12
N ILE A 109 -8.26 17.52 20.92
CA ILE A 109 -8.32 16.37 21.83
C ILE A 109 -7.84 16.76 23.24
N ALA A 110 -6.73 17.50 23.34
CA ALA A 110 -6.25 17.98 24.64
C ALA A 110 -7.28 18.89 25.35
N GLU A 111 -7.90 19.81 24.60
CA GLU A 111 -8.95 20.70 25.11
C GLU A 111 -10.18 19.92 25.60
N GLU A 112 -10.65 18.95 24.81
CA GLU A 112 -11.77 18.05 25.17
C GLU A 112 -11.46 17.21 26.41
N GLU A 113 -10.20 16.80 26.59
CA GLU A 113 -9.71 16.09 27.78
C GLU A 113 -9.42 17.02 28.97
N GLY A 114 -9.59 18.34 28.81
CA GLY A 114 -9.37 19.33 29.87
C GLY A 114 -7.90 19.53 30.25
N ARG A 115 -6.97 19.29 29.32
CA ARG A 115 -5.51 19.48 29.49
C ARG A 115 -4.94 20.43 28.44
N GLU A 116 -3.77 20.99 28.74
CA GLU A 116 -2.99 21.73 27.73
C GLU A 116 -2.24 20.73 26.83
N TRP A 117 -2.21 20.99 25.52
CA TRP A 117 -1.38 20.22 24.60
C TRP A 117 0.09 20.57 24.79
N ASP A 118 0.96 19.56 24.84
CA ASP A 118 2.40 19.73 25.12
C ASP A 118 3.22 20.17 23.89
N GLY A 119 2.55 20.43 22.77
CA GLY A 119 3.17 20.88 21.52
C GLY A 119 3.86 19.78 20.73
N ARG A 120 3.59 18.50 21.03
CA ARG A 120 4.24 17.35 20.39
C ARG A 120 3.23 16.45 19.69
N LEU A 121 3.67 15.85 18.59
CA LEU A 121 2.93 14.79 17.91
C LEU A 121 3.55 13.43 18.22
N ASP A 122 2.72 12.40 18.28
CA ASP A 122 3.18 11.01 18.47
C ASP A 122 3.29 10.25 17.14
N PHE A 123 2.63 10.75 16.10
CA PHE A 123 2.63 10.22 14.75
C PHE A 123 2.90 11.34 13.75
N LEU A 124 3.75 11.06 12.76
CA LEU A 124 4.07 11.95 11.66
C LEU A 124 3.45 11.37 10.38
N PRO A 125 2.58 12.11 9.67
CA PRO A 125 2.10 11.70 8.36
C PRO A 125 3.24 11.76 7.35
N ILE A 126 3.38 10.71 6.53
CA ILE A 126 4.47 10.58 5.56
C ILE A 126 4.01 10.26 4.14
N GLY A 127 2.73 9.95 3.95
CA GLY A 127 2.17 9.64 2.63
C GLY A 127 0.71 9.22 2.72
N GLY A 128 0.08 9.00 1.57
CA GLY A 128 -1.33 8.62 1.50
C GLY A 128 -1.97 8.95 0.16
N PHE A 129 -3.29 9.14 0.19
CA PHE A 129 -4.07 9.56 -0.96
C PHE A 129 -5.24 10.44 -0.50
N GLU A 130 -5.25 11.67 -1.02
CA GLU A 130 -6.22 12.70 -0.69
C GLU A 130 -6.46 12.82 0.83
N TYR A 131 -7.69 13.05 1.25
CA TYR A 131 -8.09 13.14 2.66
C TYR A 131 -8.58 11.79 3.23
N LEU A 132 -8.66 10.74 2.41
CA LEU A 132 -9.26 9.46 2.77
C LEU A 132 -8.29 8.52 3.48
N GLU A 133 -7.00 8.59 3.13
CA GLU A 133 -6.00 7.62 3.57
C GLU A 133 -4.69 8.30 3.93
N ARG A 134 -4.17 7.99 5.11
CA ARG A 134 -2.93 8.58 5.64
C ARG A 134 -2.05 7.53 6.29
N LEU A 135 -0.80 7.51 5.85
CA LEU A 135 0.25 6.66 6.37
C LEU A 135 1.10 7.46 7.35
N TYR A 136 1.33 6.88 8.52
CA TYR A 136 2.04 7.49 9.62
C TYR A 136 3.26 6.70 10.01
N VAL A 137 4.27 7.42 10.50
CA VAL A 137 5.36 6.84 11.28
C VAL A 137 5.21 7.31 12.72
N CYS A 138 5.29 6.37 13.68
CA CYS A 138 5.33 6.70 15.09
C CYS A 138 6.66 7.38 15.43
N VAL A 139 6.58 8.59 15.97
CA VAL A 139 7.71 9.45 16.35
C VAL A 139 7.83 9.60 17.87
N GLU A 140 6.89 9.04 18.63
CA GLU A 140 7.01 8.92 20.08
C GLU A 140 8.17 7.97 20.44
N PRO A 141 9.15 8.42 21.24
CA PRO A 141 10.24 7.55 21.70
C PRO A 141 9.71 6.40 22.55
N GLY A 142 10.10 5.17 22.22
CA GLY A 142 9.69 3.97 22.93
C GLY A 142 9.67 2.76 22.02
N ASP A 143 8.96 1.71 22.45
CA ASP A 143 8.91 0.43 21.73
C ASP A 143 8.28 0.53 20.34
N TYR A 144 7.48 1.57 20.10
CA TYR A 144 6.77 1.82 18.84
C TYR A 144 7.51 2.78 17.89
N PHE A 145 8.62 3.38 18.32
CA PHE A 145 9.34 4.39 17.55
C PHE A 145 9.78 3.85 16.19
N GLY A 146 9.39 4.53 15.11
CA GLY A 146 9.66 4.14 13.73
C GLY A 146 8.67 3.15 13.11
N ARG A 147 7.71 2.62 13.87
CA ARG A 147 6.68 1.73 13.32
C ARG A 147 5.71 2.49 12.42
N VAL A 148 5.17 1.77 11.44
CA VAL A 148 4.30 2.34 10.42
C VAL A 148 2.85 1.97 10.67
N TYR A 149 1.97 2.95 10.56
CA TYR A 149 0.53 2.80 10.75
C TYR A 149 -0.23 3.39 9.56
N ALA A 150 -1.36 2.80 9.24
CA ALA A 150 -2.30 3.30 8.24
C ALA A 150 -3.58 3.73 8.94
N TRP A 151 -4.09 4.88 8.52
CA TRP A 151 -5.42 5.37 8.83
C TRP A 151 -6.24 5.42 7.54
N SER A 152 -7.49 4.99 7.61
CA SER A 152 -8.46 5.11 6.53
C SER A 152 -9.76 5.70 7.08
N GLN A 153 -10.34 6.65 6.35
CA GLN A 153 -11.61 7.28 6.69
C GLN A 153 -12.79 6.30 6.50
N GLY A 154 -13.77 6.37 7.41
CA GLY A 154 -15.06 5.74 7.23
C GLY A 154 -15.86 6.35 6.06
N LEU A 155 -16.37 5.51 5.17
CA LEU A 155 -17.16 5.89 4.00
C LEU A 155 -18.65 5.55 4.19
N PRO A 156 -19.57 6.21 3.46
CA PRO A 156 -20.99 5.98 3.61
C PRO A 156 -21.40 4.50 3.47
N PRO A 157 -22.40 3.98 4.22
CA PRO A 157 -22.84 2.58 4.17
C PRO A 157 -23.28 2.07 2.80
N ALA A 158 -23.63 2.97 1.88
CA ALA A 158 -23.99 2.63 0.51
C ALA A 158 -22.80 2.10 -0.32
N TRP A 159 -21.57 2.32 0.14
CA TRP A 159 -20.35 1.92 -0.56
C TRP A 159 -19.92 0.55 -0.07
N ALA A 160 -20.45 -0.49 -0.71
CA ALA A 160 -20.18 -1.87 -0.32
C ALA A 160 -18.67 -2.17 -0.25
N MET A 161 -18.29 -3.03 0.71
CA MET A 161 -16.91 -3.49 0.95
C MET A 161 -15.92 -2.40 1.38
N ARG A 162 -16.40 -1.21 1.77
CA ARG A 162 -15.56 -0.16 2.36
C ARG A 162 -15.67 -0.17 3.88
N LEU A 163 -14.69 0.44 4.52
CA LEU A 163 -14.79 0.81 5.93
C LEU A 163 -15.91 1.85 6.08
N HIS A 164 -16.69 1.75 7.15
CA HIS A 164 -17.78 2.68 7.46
C HIS A 164 -17.51 3.55 8.67
N GLU A 165 -16.38 3.31 9.32
CA GLU A 165 -15.85 4.07 10.44
C GLU A 165 -14.35 4.28 10.20
N ASP A 166 -13.82 5.32 10.81
CA ASP A 166 -12.39 5.58 10.77
C ASP A 166 -11.64 4.41 11.41
N ALA A 167 -10.63 3.90 10.71
CA ALA A 167 -9.86 2.75 11.16
C ALA A 167 -8.37 3.09 11.20
N PHE A 168 -7.68 2.53 12.19
CA PHE A 168 -6.24 2.68 12.38
C PHE A 168 -5.61 1.32 12.63
N ALA A 169 -4.57 0.99 11.85
CA ALA A 169 -3.88 -0.30 11.96
C ALA A 169 -2.37 -0.13 11.82
N ARG A 170 -1.62 -0.95 12.55
CA ARG A 170 -0.19 -1.10 12.33
C ARG A 170 0.04 -1.90 11.05
N VAL A 171 0.89 -1.39 10.17
CA VAL A 171 1.21 -2.01 8.88
C VAL A 171 2.58 -2.67 8.90
N ALA A 172 3.57 -2.03 9.54
CA ALA A 172 4.94 -2.55 9.55
C ALA A 172 5.72 -2.13 10.81
N ASP A 173 6.83 -2.82 11.03
CA ASP A 173 7.77 -2.56 12.14
C ASP A 173 8.67 -1.36 11.84
N ASP A 174 8.90 -1.09 10.56
CA ASP A 174 9.65 0.04 10.03
C ASP A 174 9.26 0.30 8.55
N LEU A 175 9.88 1.31 7.95
CA LEU A 175 9.61 1.70 6.56
C LEU A 175 10.13 0.66 5.56
N GLU A 176 11.24 -0.02 5.84
CA GLU A 176 11.71 -1.12 4.99
C GLU A 176 10.69 -2.27 4.95
N GLY A 177 10.07 -2.60 6.07
CA GLY A 177 9.00 -3.59 6.18
C GLY A 177 7.70 -3.16 5.48
N LEU A 178 7.38 -1.85 5.44
CA LEU A 178 6.29 -1.33 4.61
C LEU A 178 6.61 -1.53 3.13
N PHE A 179 7.78 -1.07 2.67
CA PHE A 179 8.17 -1.13 1.27
C PHE A 179 8.28 -2.57 0.77
N ALA A 180 8.66 -3.51 1.64
CA ALA A 180 8.66 -4.93 1.33
C ALA A 180 7.26 -5.52 1.05
N GLN A 181 6.19 -4.90 1.56
CA GLN A 181 4.80 -5.32 1.34
C GLN A 181 4.20 -4.77 0.03
N LEU A 182 4.79 -3.73 -0.55
CA LEU A 182 4.34 -3.19 -1.84
C LEU A 182 4.55 -4.24 -2.93
N ALA A 183 3.51 -4.51 -3.71
CA ALA A 183 3.52 -5.56 -4.73
C ALA A 183 2.56 -5.19 -5.87
N TYR A 184 2.38 -6.11 -6.82
CA TYR A 184 1.36 -5.99 -7.85
C TYR A 184 0.39 -7.18 -7.78
N GLU A 185 -0.90 -6.91 -7.62
CA GLU A 185 -1.97 -7.92 -7.65
C GLU A 185 -2.36 -8.32 -9.07
N ARG A 186 -2.01 -7.48 -10.05
CA ARG A 186 -2.16 -7.69 -11.50
C ARG A 186 -0.83 -7.37 -12.16
N ASP A 187 -0.47 -8.10 -13.22
CA ASP A 187 0.78 -7.84 -13.91
C ASP A 187 0.72 -6.49 -14.67
N PRO A 188 1.52 -5.47 -14.27
CA PRO A 188 1.50 -4.18 -14.96
C PRO A 188 2.10 -4.25 -16.36
N LEU A 189 2.83 -5.33 -16.70
CA LEU A 189 3.45 -5.53 -18.02
C LEU A 189 2.54 -6.27 -19.00
N ALA A 190 1.34 -6.70 -18.58
CA ALA A 190 0.37 -7.33 -19.46
C ALA A 190 -0.18 -6.34 -20.52
N GLU A 191 -0.60 -6.86 -21.67
CA GLU A 191 -1.09 -6.03 -22.80
C GLU A 191 -2.36 -5.23 -22.45
N ASP A 192 -3.21 -5.80 -21.59
CA ASP A 192 -4.47 -5.24 -21.12
C ASP A 192 -4.39 -4.76 -19.65
N ALA A 193 -3.18 -4.48 -19.16
CA ALA A 193 -2.95 -4.07 -17.79
C ALA A 193 -3.82 -2.87 -17.39
N ASP A 194 -4.51 -3.02 -16.27
CA ASP A 194 -5.26 -1.98 -15.59
C ASP A 194 -4.83 -1.89 -14.12
N GLY A 195 -4.69 -0.66 -13.59
CA GLY A 195 -4.38 -0.42 -12.19
C GLY A 195 -2.94 0.04 -11.93
N SER A 196 -2.37 -0.44 -10.82
CA SER A 196 -1.07 0.01 -10.33
C SER A 196 0.09 -0.45 -11.21
N GLY A 197 1.12 0.39 -11.27
CA GLY A 197 2.36 0.18 -12.02
C GLY A 197 2.38 0.91 -13.37
N LEU A 198 1.23 1.35 -13.89
CA LEU A 198 1.16 2.04 -15.18
C LEU A 198 1.85 3.41 -15.17
N GLU A 199 1.67 4.21 -14.12
CA GLU A 199 2.31 5.53 -14.00
C GLU A 199 3.83 5.37 -13.83
N LEU A 200 4.26 4.32 -13.14
CA LEU A 200 5.68 3.98 -13.03
C LEU A 200 6.28 3.51 -14.36
N LEU A 201 5.55 2.71 -15.16
CA LEU A 201 5.98 2.32 -16.50
C LEU A 201 6.07 3.52 -17.45
N GLU A 202 5.12 4.45 -17.38
CA GLU A 202 5.21 5.72 -18.11
C GLU A 202 6.46 6.52 -17.74
N ALA A 203 6.83 6.53 -16.44
CA ALA A 203 8.06 7.17 -15.99
C ALA A 203 9.35 6.51 -16.52
N LEU A 204 9.28 5.29 -17.07
CA LEU A 204 10.40 4.61 -17.73
C LEU A 204 10.55 4.96 -19.21
N ILE A 205 9.52 5.50 -19.87
CA ILE A 205 9.57 5.85 -21.30
C ILE A 205 10.82 6.67 -21.67
N PRO A 206 11.24 7.70 -20.90
CA PRO A 206 12.46 8.43 -21.21
C PRO A 206 13.75 7.60 -21.22
N LEU A 207 13.82 6.51 -20.42
CA LEU A 207 14.95 5.58 -20.46
C LEU A 207 14.88 4.67 -21.68
N GLU A 208 13.68 4.25 -22.07
CA GLU A 208 13.45 3.40 -23.25
C GLU A 208 13.79 4.11 -24.56
N GLU A 209 13.54 5.42 -24.61
CA GLU A 209 13.92 6.28 -25.74
C GLU A 209 15.40 6.73 -25.67
N GLY A 210 16.11 6.37 -24.60
CA GLY A 210 17.49 6.75 -24.32
C GLY A 210 18.55 5.98 -25.11
N ASP A 211 19.79 5.99 -24.60
CA ASP A 211 20.89 5.23 -25.20
C ASP A 211 20.79 3.72 -24.92
N ALA A 212 21.68 2.93 -25.52
CA ALA A 212 21.66 1.46 -25.34
C ALA A 212 21.83 1.02 -23.87
N ALA A 213 22.50 1.83 -23.02
CA ALA A 213 22.64 1.54 -21.60
C ALA A 213 21.35 1.87 -20.84
N ASP A 214 20.69 2.97 -21.18
CA ASP A 214 19.39 3.36 -20.60
C ASP A 214 18.29 2.36 -20.99
N GLN A 215 18.24 1.94 -22.25
CA GLN A 215 17.33 0.88 -22.71
C GLN A 215 17.54 -0.43 -21.95
N ALA A 216 18.81 -0.86 -21.80
CA ALA A 216 19.12 -2.06 -21.04
C ALA A 216 18.79 -1.92 -19.54
N LEU A 217 18.84 -0.70 -19.00
CA LEU A 217 18.45 -0.41 -17.62
C LEU A 217 16.93 -0.44 -17.46
N ALA A 218 16.16 0.14 -18.39
CA ALA A 218 14.70 0.08 -18.40
C ALA A 218 14.20 -1.37 -18.40
N GLU A 219 14.77 -2.24 -19.25
CA GLU A 219 14.41 -3.66 -19.28
C GLU A 219 14.74 -4.39 -17.97
N ARG A 220 15.88 -4.08 -17.32
CA ARG A 220 16.18 -4.62 -15.98
C ARG A 220 15.21 -4.13 -14.93
N VAL A 221 14.77 -2.87 -15.01
CA VAL A 221 13.75 -2.31 -14.12
C VAL A 221 12.43 -3.03 -14.33
N LYS A 222 11.94 -3.15 -15.57
CA LYS A 222 10.72 -3.91 -15.88
C LYS A 222 10.77 -5.34 -15.36
N ALA A 223 11.89 -6.03 -15.54
CA ALA A 223 12.08 -7.37 -14.98
C ALA A 223 11.98 -7.39 -13.45
N CYS A 224 12.50 -6.36 -12.77
CA CYS A 224 12.34 -6.22 -11.32
C CYS A 224 10.88 -5.94 -10.93
N LEU A 225 10.15 -5.11 -11.69
CA LEU A 225 8.73 -4.83 -11.45
C LEU A 225 7.87 -6.08 -11.66
N GLY A 226 8.10 -6.84 -12.74
CA GLY A 226 7.41 -8.10 -12.99
C GLY A 226 7.65 -9.14 -11.88
N ALA A 227 8.81 -9.12 -11.23
CA ALA A 227 9.10 -9.98 -10.08
C ALA A 227 8.33 -9.60 -8.80
N LEU A 228 7.67 -8.44 -8.77
CA LEU A 228 6.80 -8.00 -7.67
C LEU A 228 5.34 -8.42 -7.84
N VAL A 229 4.99 -9.06 -8.97
CA VAL A 229 3.66 -9.60 -9.21
C VAL A 229 3.39 -10.77 -8.25
N LEU A 230 2.26 -10.71 -7.57
CA LEU A 230 1.77 -11.77 -6.69
C LEU A 230 1.25 -12.95 -7.52
N ASP A 231 2.18 -13.81 -7.95
CA ASP A 231 1.91 -14.94 -8.83
C ASP A 231 1.22 -16.10 -8.09
N TRP A 232 -0.09 -15.96 -7.92
CA TRP A 232 -0.94 -16.98 -7.31
C TRP A 232 -1.14 -18.19 -8.22
N GLN A 233 -1.07 -18.03 -9.56
CA GLN A 233 -1.14 -19.15 -10.50
C GLN A 233 0.03 -20.11 -10.30
N ALA A 234 1.27 -19.61 -10.26
CA ALA A 234 2.44 -20.44 -10.03
C ALA A 234 2.39 -21.11 -8.65
N ALA A 235 1.91 -20.42 -7.63
CA ALA A 235 1.73 -21.00 -6.30
C ALA A 235 0.70 -22.14 -6.30
N LEU A 236 -0.40 -21.99 -7.04
CA LEU A 236 -1.43 -23.00 -7.23
C LEU A 236 -0.89 -24.22 -7.99
N ASP A 237 -0.22 -24.01 -9.12
CA ASP A 237 0.36 -25.08 -9.95
C ASP A 237 1.46 -25.85 -9.23
N ALA A 238 2.24 -25.17 -8.38
CA ALA A 238 3.25 -25.79 -7.52
C ALA A 238 2.67 -26.48 -6.27
N GLY A 239 1.36 -26.39 -6.02
CA GLY A 239 0.70 -26.96 -4.84
C GLY A 239 1.09 -26.29 -3.52
N SER A 240 1.58 -25.05 -3.58
CA SER A 240 2.07 -24.28 -2.42
C SER A 240 1.08 -23.24 -1.91
N ILE A 241 -0.01 -22.99 -2.65
CA ILE A 241 -0.98 -21.91 -2.37
C ILE A 241 -1.59 -21.99 -0.96
N ALA A 242 -1.87 -23.20 -0.44
CA ALA A 242 -2.45 -23.39 0.90
C ALA A 242 -1.57 -22.84 2.04
N ALA A 243 -0.25 -22.67 1.82
CA ALA A 243 0.67 -22.08 2.78
C ALA A 243 0.85 -20.56 2.63
N ARG A 244 0.14 -19.93 1.69
CA ARG A 244 0.29 -18.53 1.27
C ARG A 244 -1.06 -17.77 1.36
N PRO A 245 -1.46 -17.27 2.55
CA PRO A 245 -2.79 -16.68 2.75
C PRO A 245 -3.08 -15.46 1.87
N ASP A 246 -2.07 -14.66 1.57
CA ASP A 246 -2.11 -13.56 0.61
C ASP A 246 -2.51 -14.04 -0.78
N LEU A 247 -1.83 -15.05 -1.32
CA LEU A 247 -2.09 -15.60 -2.64
C LEU A 247 -3.41 -16.38 -2.70
N GLN A 248 -3.84 -17.00 -1.61
CA GLN A 248 -5.16 -17.64 -1.51
C GLN A 248 -6.28 -16.63 -1.70
N ARG A 249 -6.24 -15.52 -0.96
CA ARG A 249 -7.25 -14.47 -1.04
C ARG A 249 -7.28 -13.87 -2.44
N LEU A 250 -6.12 -13.56 -3.00
CA LEU A 250 -6.02 -13.02 -4.36
C LEU A 250 -6.59 -13.99 -5.40
N ALA A 251 -6.22 -15.28 -5.35
CA ALA A 251 -6.75 -16.27 -6.28
C ALA A 251 -8.27 -16.46 -6.15
N LEU A 252 -8.79 -16.49 -4.92
CA LEU A 252 -10.22 -16.63 -4.65
C LEU A 252 -10.99 -15.39 -5.12
N GLU A 253 -10.43 -14.19 -4.92
CA GLU A 253 -10.98 -12.94 -5.44
C GLU A 253 -11.03 -12.95 -6.97
N ARG A 254 -9.93 -13.34 -7.64
CA ARG A 254 -9.87 -13.45 -9.11
C ARG A 254 -10.86 -14.49 -9.65
N ALA A 255 -11.00 -15.64 -8.97
CA ALA A 255 -11.97 -16.67 -9.36
C ALA A 255 -13.41 -16.15 -9.30
N VAL A 256 -13.76 -15.40 -8.24
CA VAL A 256 -15.09 -14.81 -8.10
C VAL A 256 -15.31 -13.67 -9.10
N GLU A 257 -14.34 -12.78 -9.29
CA GLU A 257 -14.43 -11.68 -10.27
C GLU A 257 -14.65 -12.20 -11.70
N ALA A 258 -14.07 -13.34 -12.05
CA ALA A 258 -14.19 -13.96 -13.37
C ALA A 258 -15.39 -14.90 -13.51
N ASP A 259 -16.19 -15.10 -12.45
CA ASP A 259 -17.23 -16.14 -12.36
C ASP A 259 -16.69 -17.57 -12.66
N ASP A 260 -15.41 -17.82 -12.37
CA ASP A 260 -14.68 -19.03 -12.79
C ASP A 260 -14.83 -20.16 -11.76
N THR A 261 -15.87 -20.97 -11.95
CA THR A 261 -16.13 -22.14 -11.10
C THR A 261 -15.10 -23.25 -11.20
N ALA A 262 -14.37 -23.35 -12.32
CA ALA A 262 -13.30 -24.33 -12.49
C ALA A 262 -12.08 -23.94 -11.66
N LEU A 263 -11.75 -22.66 -11.59
CA LEU A 263 -10.72 -22.16 -10.69
C LEU A 263 -11.12 -22.34 -9.23
N LEU A 264 -12.38 -22.07 -8.85
CA LEU A 264 -12.87 -22.35 -7.50
C LEU A 264 -12.69 -23.82 -7.10
N GLU A 265 -12.98 -24.76 -8.00
CA GLU A 265 -12.77 -26.20 -7.77
C GLU A 265 -11.29 -26.55 -7.61
N ARG A 266 -10.41 -25.94 -8.40
CA ARG A 266 -8.95 -26.12 -8.25
C ARG A 266 -8.43 -25.59 -6.91
N LEU A 267 -8.94 -24.43 -6.47
CA LEU A 267 -8.59 -23.86 -5.16
C LEU A 267 -9.08 -24.76 -4.02
N GLU A 268 -10.31 -25.27 -4.11
CA GLU A 268 -10.87 -26.24 -3.16
C GLU A 268 -9.97 -27.49 -3.05
N ALA A 269 -9.62 -28.09 -4.20
CA ALA A 269 -8.78 -29.28 -4.28
C ALA A 269 -7.35 -29.05 -3.74
N SER A 270 -6.90 -27.79 -3.76
CA SER A 270 -5.60 -27.38 -3.24
C SER A 270 -5.62 -27.05 -1.74
N GLY A 271 -6.76 -27.23 -1.07
CA GLY A 271 -6.91 -27.03 0.37
C GLY A 271 -7.11 -25.58 0.80
N VAL A 272 -7.51 -24.70 -0.11
CA VAL A 272 -7.82 -23.30 0.22
C VAL A 272 -9.13 -23.23 1.03
N GLU A 273 -9.13 -22.47 2.13
CA GLU A 273 -10.36 -22.23 2.90
C GLU A 273 -11.28 -21.25 2.16
N LEU A 274 -12.32 -21.76 1.51
CA LEU A 274 -13.19 -20.95 0.65
C LEU A 274 -14.16 -20.02 1.43
N GLY A 275 -14.36 -20.28 2.72
CA GLY A 275 -15.20 -19.45 3.60
C GLY A 275 -14.50 -18.22 4.18
N GLN A 276 -13.19 -18.06 3.92
CA GLN A 276 -12.38 -16.98 4.47
C GLN A 276 -12.79 -15.61 3.89
N LEU A 277 -12.49 -14.54 4.63
CA LEU A 277 -12.63 -13.17 4.13
C LEU A 277 -11.54 -12.89 3.09
N ILE A 278 -11.91 -12.31 1.96
CA ILE A 278 -11.02 -12.12 0.80
C ILE A 278 -10.76 -10.66 0.47
N ARG A 279 -11.77 -9.80 0.60
CA ARG A 279 -11.70 -8.37 0.31
C ARG A 279 -12.71 -7.60 1.13
N GLY A 280 -12.29 -6.45 1.62
CA GLY A 280 -13.02 -5.71 2.63
C GLY A 280 -13.35 -6.63 3.81
N GLY A 281 -14.57 -6.54 4.32
CA GLY A 281 -15.09 -7.43 5.37
C GLY A 281 -15.87 -8.64 4.84
N VAL A 282 -15.73 -9.08 3.58
CA VAL A 282 -16.62 -10.10 3.00
C VAL A 282 -15.88 -11.35 2.49
N ASN A 283 -16.57 -12.50 2.50
CA ASN A 283 -16.09 -13.74 1.87
C ASN A 283 -16.58 -13.90 0.42
N GLY A 284 -16.11 -14.97 -0.25
CA GLY A 284 -16.41 -15.27 -1.65
C GLY A 284 -17.90 -15.23 -2.03
N PRO A 285 -18.82 -15.91 -1.30
CA PRO A 285 -20.25 -15.87 -1.57
C PRO A 285 -20.86 -14.45 -1.59
N VAL A 286 -20.55 -13.63 -0.58
CA VAL A 286 -21.05 -12.25 -0.50
C VAL A 286 -20.46 -11.40 -1.63
N PHE A 287 -19.17 -11.58 -1.92
CA PHE A 287 -18.50 -10.88 -3.01
C PHE A 287 -19.11 -11.22 -4.38
N ALA A 288 -19.37 -12.50 -4.64
CA ALA A 288 -20.04 -12.96 -5.87
C ALA A 288 -21.42 -12.32 -6.02
N ARG A 289 -22.20 -12.24 -4.94
CA ARG A 289 -23.51 -11.57 -4.93
C ARG A 289 -23.41 -10.07 -5.22
N LEU A 290 -22.42 -9.38 -4.64
CA LEU A 290 -22.21 -7.95 -4.89
C LEU A 290 -21.83 -7.67 -6.35
N LEU A 291 -21.04 -8.55 -6.96
CA LEU A 291 -20.64 -8.48 -8.36
C LEU A 291 -21.69 -9.06 -9.33
N LYS A 292 -22.73 -9.73 -8.83
CA LYS A 292 -23.77 -10.45 -9.61
C LYS A 292 -23.19 -11.58 -10.47
N GLN A 293 -22.27 -12.35 -9.88
CA GLN A 293 -21.62 -13.50 -10.49
C GLN A 293 -22.43 -14.76 -10.14
N ASP A 294 -23.31 -15.17 -11.07
CA ASP A 294 -24.36 -16.15 -10.80
C ASP A 294 -23.81 -17.57 -10.70
N GLU A 295 -22.78 -17.93 -11.48
CA GLU A 295 -22.19 -19.26 -11.45
C GLU A 295 -21.46 -19.51 -10.12
N ALA A 296 -20.64 -18.56 -9.68
CA ALA A 296 -19.92 -18.59 -8.42
C ALA A 296 -20.90 -18.64 -7.22
N GLN A 297 -21.98 -17.83 -7.24
CA GLN A 297 -23.01 -17.88 -6.20
C GLN A 297 -23.64 -19.28 -6.10
N ALA A 298 -24.08 -19.85 -7.23
CA ALA A 298 -24.67 -21.19 -7.25
C ALA A 298 -23.66 -22.26 -6.80
N TRP A 299 -22.39 -22.11 -7.20
CA TRP A 299 -21.31 -23.02 -6.87
C TRP A 299 -21.01 -23.05 -5.36
N PHE A 300 -20.95 -21.89 -4.70
CA PHE A 300 -20.77 -21.80 -3.25
C PHE A 300 -21.97 -22.38 -2.49
N ALA A 301 -23.19 -22.06 -2.95
CA ALA A 301 -24.41 -22.58 -2.34
C ALA A 301 -24.50 -24.11 -2.42
N ALA A 302 -24.12 -24.71 -3.56
CA ALA A 302 -24.09 -26.16 -3.74
C ALA A 302 -23.12 -26.88 -2.79
N ARG A 303 -22.09 -26.18 -2.30
CA ARG A 303 -21.10 -26.67 -1.32
C ARG A 303 -21.44 -26.31 0.13
N GLY A 304 -22.57 -25.61 0.35
CA GLY A 304 -23.00 -25.20 1.68
C GLY A 304 -22.07 -24.16 2.33
N ILE A 305 -21.29 -23.41 1.52
CA ILE A 305 -20.41 -22.36 2.03
C ILE A 305 -21.26 -21.15 2.36
N ALA A 306 -21.35 -20.81 3.65
CA ALA A 306 -22.20 -19.74 4.13
C ALA A 306 -21.67 -18.34 3.75
N GLU A 307 -22.59 -17.42 3.49
CA GLU A 307 -22.26 -15.99 3.43
C GLU A 307 -21.70 -15.54 4.77
N ARG A 308 -20.56 -14.83 4.74
CA ARG A 308 -19.95 -14.21 5.91
C ARG A 308 -19.56 -12.79 5.56
N GLN A 309 -19.98 -11.87 6.41
CA GLN A 309 -19.54 -10.49 6.42
C GLN A 309 -19.08 -10.16 7.85
N ARG A 310 -18.01 -9.38 7.97
CA ARG A 310 -17.59 -8.80 9.24
C ARG A 310 -18.70 -7.87 9.72
N GLU A 311 -19.18 -8.10 10.93
CA GLU A 311 -20.02 -7.13 11.64
C GLU A 311 -19.11 -5.98 12.07
N ASP A 312 -19.48 -4.74 11.72
CA ASP A 312 -18.78 -3.56 12.21
C ASP A 312 -18.78 -3.59 13.74
N ALA A 313 -17.62 -3.35 14.36
CA ALA A 313 -17.52 -3.37 15.81
C ALA A 313 -18.30 -2.17 16.37
N GLN A 314 -19.47 -2.42 16.96
CA GLN A 314 -20.24 -1.42 17.71
C GLN A 314 -19.47 -0.90 18.94
#